data_AF-A0A061NAU3-F1
#
_entry.id   AF-A0A061NAU3-F1
#
_cell.length_a   1.000
_cell.length_b   1.000
_cell.length_c   1.000
_cell.angle_alpha   90.00
_cell.angle_beta   90.00
_cell.angle_gamma   90.00
#
_symmetry.space_group_name_H-M   'P 1'
#
loop_
_entity.id
_entity.type
_entity.pdbx_description
1 polymer ?
#
loop_
_entity_poly.entity_id
_entity_poly.type
_entity_poly.pdbx_seq_one_letter_code
_entity_poly.pdbx_strand_id
1 'polypeptide(L)'
;MIKVFLFTGDIEEGAENELLERDISLQSDVLKVSHHGSNSSNSEAFLHAVEPSLAIYSAGEGNAFDHPDDDVLARLEAIGANVYGTDVSGNIVVKTNGRDYSVQASEEKDAGTCYAGMVAVNRATVEELQEISQIGPARAEQILNLRPFTSYDDFLRIEGIGQEHLASIEQQGLACFDD
;
A
#
# COMPACT_ATOMS: atom_id res chain seq x y z
N MET A 1 1.76 26.79 -2.49
CA MET A 1 2.56 26.07 -3.50
C MET A 1 1.86 24.75 -3.81
N ILE A 2 2.24 24.05 -4.88
CA ILE A 2 1.71 22.70 -5.15
C ILE A 2 2.40 21.72 -4.21
N LYS A 3 1.68 20.71 -3.71
CA LYS A 3 2.26 19.62 -2.92
C LYS A 3 2.81 18.53 -3.82
N VAL A 4 4.08 18.19 -3.60
CA VAL A 4 4.80 17.19 -4.39
C VAL A 4 4.93 15.90 -3.58
N PHE A 5 4.65 14.78 -4.24
CA PHE A 5 4.74 13.44 -3.68
C PHE A 5 5.80 12.68 -4.46
N LEU A 6 6.71 12.02 -3.75
CA LEU A 6 7.71 11.16 -4.35
C LEU A 6 7.42 9.70 -3.99
N PHE A 7 7.27 8.89 -5.04
CA PHE A 7 7.12 7.45 -4.97
C PHE A 7 8.27 6.81 -5.73
N THR A 8 9.17 6.19 -5.00
CA THR A 8 10.39 5.58 -5.54
C THR A 8 10.29 4.06 -5.68
N GLY A 9 9.28 3.44 -5.05
CA GLY A 9 9.24 1.98 -4.96
C GLY A 9 10.43 1.46 -4.16
N ASP A 10 11.09 0.43 -4.66
CA ASP A 10 12.17 -0.26 -3.96
C ASP A 10 13.54 0.08 -4.56
N ILE A 11 13.76 1.35 -4.96
CA ILE A 11 15.10 1.77 -5.36
C ILE A 11 16.06 1.64 -4.20
N GLU A 12 17.26 1.16 -4.49
CA GLU A 12 18.38 1.09 -3.55
C GLU A 12 19.40 2.21 -3.85
N GLU A 13 20.41 2.36 -3.00
CA GLU A 13 21.40 3.44 -3.01
C GLU A 13 22.01 3.72 -4.40
N GLY A 14 22.22 2.69 -5.23
CA GLY A 14 22.72 2.86 -6.60
C GLY A 14 21.80 3.75 -7.46
N ALA A 15 20.49 3.49 -7.42
CA ALA A 15 19.51 4.27 -8.15
C ALA A 15 19.23 5.63 -7.49
N GLU A 16 19.39 5.75 -6.16
CA GLU A 16 19.36 7.05 -5.48
C GLU A 16 20.48 7.97 -5.97
N ASN A 17 21.70 7.43 -6.10
CA ASN A 17 22.84 8.18 -6.64
C ASN A 17 22.60 8.62 -8.09
N GLU A 18 22.05 7.74 -8.93
CA GLU A 18 21.65 8.11 -10.29
C GLU A 18 20.63 9.25 -10.31
N LEU A 19 19.68 9.30 -9.36
CA LEU A 19 18.73 10.41 -9.25
C LEU A 19 19.41 11.71 -8.78
N LEU A 20 20.35 11.63 -7.83
CA LEU A 20 21.11 12.76 -7.31
C LEU A 20 22.02 13.40 -8.37
N GLU A 21 22.51 12.63 -9.34
CA GLU A 21 23.35 13.12 -10.44
C GLU A 21 22.55 13.83 -11.55
N ARG A 22 21.22 13.69 -11.56
CA ARG A 22 20.38 14.31 -12.58
C ARG A 22 20.09 15.77 -12.26
N ASP A 23 19.98 16.59 -13.30
CA ASP A 23 19.54 17.99 -13.19
C ASP A 23 18.01 18.08 -13.03
N ILE A 24 17.50 17.47 -11.96
CA ILE A 24 16.10 17.48 -11.55
C ILE A 24 16.01 17.80 -10.06
N SER A 25 14.97 18.51 -9.64
CA SER A 25 14.70 18.69 -8.21
C SER A 25 14.02 17.43 -7.66
N LEU A 26 14.57 16.90 -6.57
CA LEU A 26 13.98 15.79 -5.82
C LEU A 26 13.12 16.26 -4.63
N GLN A 27 13.13 17.57 -4.34
CA GLN A 27 12.44 18.14 -3.18
C GLN A 27 10.95 17.81 -3.24
N SER A 28 10.44 17.21 -2.18
CA SER A 28 9.07 16.69 -2.12
C SER A 28 8.47 16.90 -0.74
N ASP A 29 7.19 17.21 -0.65
CA ASP A 29 6.52 17.41 0.65
C ASP A 29 6.24 16.06 1.35
N VAL A 30 5.93 15.04 0.55
CA VAL A 30 5.58 13.69 1.02
C VAL A 30 6.46 12.66 0.32
N LEU A 31 7.14 11.84 1.11
CA LEU A 31 7.94 10.71 0.63
C LEU A 31 7.24 9.40 1.01
N LYS A 32 6.97 8.55 0.01
CA LYS A 32 6.79 7.12 0.27
C LYS A 32 8.20 6.54 0.44
N VAL A 33 8.55 6.17 1.67
CA VAL A 33 9.90 5.69 2.03
C VAL A 33 10.25 4.51 1.13
N SER A 34 11.45 4.58 0.54
CA SER A 34 11.93 3.60 -0.43
C SER A 34 12.09 2.24 0.22
N HIS A 35 11.77 1.18 -0.53
CA HIS A 35 12.08 -0.21 -0.16
C HIS A 35 11.63 -0.56 1.27
N HIS A 36 10.40 -0.17 1.62
CA HIS A 36 9.79 -0.44 2.93
C HIS A 36 10.56 0.13 4.15
N GLY A 37 11.57 0.98 3.94
CA GLY A 37 12.47 1.45 4.99
C GLY A 37 13.74 0.61 5.15
N SER A 38 14.15 -0.16 4.14
CA SER A 38 15.44 -0.85 4.12
C SER A 38 16.62 0.12 4.22
N ASN A 39 17.68 -0.31 4.92
CA ASN A 39 18.97 0.38 5.03
C ASN A 39 19.84 0.31 3.77
N SER A 40 19.52 -0.59 2.82
CA SER A 40 20.12 -0.55 1.47
C SER A 40 19.59 0.62 0.62
N SER A 41 18.65 1.38 1.17
CA SER A 41 17.97 2.53 0.57
C SER A 41 17.89 3.66 1.60
N ASN A 42 17.31 4.78 1.22
CA ASN A 42 17.09 5.96 2.06
C ASN A 42 18.42 6.52 2.59
N SER A 43 19.41 6.66 1.70
CA SER A 43 20.71 7.27 2.05
C SER A 43 20.52 8.70 2.56
N GLU A 44 21.44 9.15 3.44
CA GLU A 44 21.40 10.49 4.01
C GLU A 44 21.41 11.58 2.92
N ALA A 45 22.24 11.41 1.90
CA ALA A 45 22.30 12.32 0.76
C ALA A 45 20.98 12.40 -0.01
N PHE A 46 20.34 11.25 -0.25
CA PHE A 46 19.04 11.18 -0.91
C PHE A 46 17.95 11.86 -0.06
N LEU A 47 17.86 11.52 1.22
CA LEU A 47 16.85 12.10 2.12
C LEU A 47 17.02 13.62 2.30
N HIS A 48 18.25 14.13 2.32
CA HIS A 48 18.51 15.57 2.32
C HIS A 48 18.11 16.25 1.00
N ALA A 49 18.27 15.60 -0.15
CA ALA A 49 17.84 16.15 -1.42
C ALA A 49 16.31 16.14 -1.59
N VAL A 50 15.63 15.15 -1.01
CA VAL A 50 14.16 15.06 -1.01
C VAL A 50 13.54 16.00 0.02
N GLU A 51 14.15 16.15 1.20
CA GLU A 51 13.72 17.03 2.30
C GLU A 51 12.20 16.93 2.63
N PRO A 52 11.66 15.72 2.87
CA PRO A 52 10.23 15.55 3.12
C PRO A 52 9.79 16.10 4.47
N SER A 53 8.61 16.72 4.51
CA SER A 53 7.92 17.04 5.77
C SER A 53 7.14 15.85 6.34
N LEU A 54 6.74 14.91 5.46
CA LEU A 54 6.01 13.68 5.80
C LEU A 54 6.67 12.49 5.10
N ALA A 55 6.98 11.45 5.85
CA ALA A 55 7.52 10.19 5.34
C ALA A 55 6.60 9.02 5.74
N ILE A 56 6.25 8.16 4.77
CA ILE A 56 5.37 7.01 5.00
C ILE A 56 6.07 5.73 4.53
N TYR A 57 6.34 4.81 5.45
CA TYR A 57 6.83 3.48 5.13
C TYR A 57 5.69 2.44 5.17
N SER A 58 5.88 1.33 4.47
CA SER A 58 4.93 0.22 4.50
C SER A 58 5.66 -1.01 5.00
N ALA A 59 5.28 -1.49 6.18
CA ALA A 59 5.81 -2.70 6.79
C ALA A 59 4.67 -3.54 7.38
N GLY A 60 4.91 -4.83 7.51
CA GLY A 60 4.03 -5.74 8.24
C GLY A 60 4.47 -5.89 9.69
N GLU A 61 3.52 -6.03 10.61
CA GLU A 61 3.81 -6.33 12.01
C GLU A 61 4.59 -7.65 12.13
N GLY A 62 5.75 -7.62 12.79
CA GLY A 62 6.61 -8.81 12.96
C GLY A 62 7.21 -9.35 11.65
N ASN A 63 7.39 -8.51 10.63
CA ASN A 63 7.96 -8.95 9.36
C ASN A 63 9.39 -9.51 9.54
N ALA A 64 9.73 -10.51 8.73
CA ALA A 64 11.00 -11.22 8.82
C ALA A 64 12.21 -10.45 8.23
N PHE A 65 11.96 -9.27 7.66
CA PHE A 65 12.98 -8.46 6.97
C PHE A 65 13.58 -7.38 7.86
N ASP A 66 13.07 -7.22 9.09
CA ASP A 66 13.51 -6.20 10.04
C ASP A 66 13.39 -4.79 9.44
N HIS A 67 12.28 -4.55 8.72
CA HIS A 67 11.96 -3.26 8.12
C HIS A 67 10.75 -2.61 8.82
N PRO A 68 10.74 -1.28 8.99
CA PRO A 68 11.82 -0.35 8.63
C PRO A 68 13.04 -0.54 9.52
N ASP A 69 14.22 -0.25 8.99
CA ASP A 69 15.45 -0.24 9.76
C ASP A 69 15.49 1.01 10.67
N ASP A 70 15.87 0.84 11.94
CA ASP A 70 15.95 1.92 12.94
C ASP A 70 16.84 3.09 12.48
N ASP A 71 17.93 2.81 11.75
CA ASP A 71 18.82 3.86 11.24
C ASP A 71 18.14 4.70 10.16
N VAL A 72 17.20 4.12 9.40
CA VAL A 72 16.41 4.86 8.40
C VAL A 72 15.40 5.78 9.10
N LEU A 73 14.71 5.29 10.14
CA LEU A 73 13.82 6.10 10.95
C LEU A 73 14.56 7.28 11.59
N ALA A 74 15.73 7.02 12.18
CA ALA A 74 16.57 8.05 12.79
C ALA A 74 17.01 9.12 11.78
N ARG A 75 17.36 8.74 10.54
CA ARG A 75 17.70 9.69 9.47
C ARG A 75 16.51 10.57 9.09
N LEU A 76 15.31 9.98 8.93
CA LEU A 76 14.08 10.72 8.61
C LEU A 76 13.70 11.72 9.72
N GLU A 77 13.82 11.30 10.99
CA GLU A 77 13.58 12.18 12.14
C GLU A 77 14.61 13.30 12.22
N ALA A 78 15.89 13.01 11.95
CA ALA A 78 16.98 13.98 12.00
C ALA A 78 16.81 15.13 10.99
N ILE A 79 16.18 14.87 9.85
CA ILE A 79 15.83 15.90 8.86
C ILE A 79 14.48 16.59 9.14
N GLY A 80 13.79 16.19 10.23
CA GLY A 80 12.55 16.82 10.69
C GLY A 80 11.28 16.29 10.03
N ALA A 81 11.31 15.12 9.40
CA ALA A 81 10.13 14.51 8.80
C ALA A 81 9.21 13.92 9.89
N ASN A 82 7.89 14.10 9.74
CA ASN A 82 6.93 13.30 10.49
C ASN A 82 6.82 11.91 9.84
N VAL A 83 7.05 10.84 10.60
CA VAL A 83 7.09 9.47 10.06
C VAL A 83 5.85 8.68 10.44
N TYR A 84 5.26 7.97 9.48
CA TYR A 84 4.15 7.03 9.70
C TYR A 84 4.46 5.67 9.08
N GLY A 85 4.09 4.61 9.81
CA GLY A 85 4.26 3.22 9.40
C GLY A 85 2.96 2.45 9.39
N THR A 86 2.74 1.58 8.40
CA THR A 86 1.52 0.76 8.33
C THR A 86 1.46 -0.35 9.38
N ASP A 87 2.61 -0.78 9.90
CA ASP A 87 2.75 -1.72 11.02
C ASP A 87 2.33 -1.10 12.35
N VAL A 88 2.59 0.20 12.55
CA VAL A 88 2.23 0.93 13.78
C VAL A 88 0.85 1.58 13.66
N SER A 89 0.56 2.19 12.51
CA SER A 89 -0.58 3.10 12.33
C SER A 89 -1.70 2.53 11.47
N GLY A 90 -1.58 1.27 11.03
CA GLY A 90 -2.56 0.59 10.19
C GLY A 90 -2.72 1.29 8.82
N ASN A 91 -3.96 1.63 8.48
CA ASN A 91 -4.27 2.34 7.25
C ASN A 91 -3.85 3.82 7.36
N ILE A 92 -3.11 4.33 6.38
CA ILE A 92 -2.65 5.72 6.33
C ILE A 92 -3.21 6.38 5.07
N VAL A 93 -4.11 7.34 5.26
CA VAL A 93 -4.75 8.08 4.18
C VAL A 93 -4.25 9.52 4.15
N VAL A 94 -3.57 9.87 3.06
CA VAL A 94 -3.19 11.26 2.76
C VAL A 94 -4.17 11.87 1.77
N LYS A 95 -4.97 12.84 2.22
CA LYS A 95 -5.93 13.57 1.37
C LYS A 95 -5.32 14.90 0.98
N THR A 96 -5.26 15.20 -0.32
CA THR A 96 -4.70 16.45 -0.84
C THR A 96 -5.62 17.08 -1.88
N ASN A 97 -5.63 18.42 -1.93
CA ASN A 97 -6.24 19.20 -3.01
C ASN A 97 -5.19 19.71 -4.01
N GLY A 98 -3.95 19.24 -3.88
CA GLY A 98 -2.79 19.67 -4.65
C GLY A 98 -2.06 20.89 -4.09
N ARG A 99 -2.58 21.57 -3.06
CA ARG A 99 -1.92 22.73 -2.40
C ARG A 99 -1.67 22.50 -0.91
N ASP A 100 -2.57 21.76 -0.28
CA ASP A 100 -2.53 21.34 1.12
C ASP A 100 -2.83 19.85 1.20
N TYR A 101 -2.38 19.21 2.29
CA TYR A 101 -2.74 17.83 2.58
C TYR A 101 -3.13 17.65 4.06
N SER A 102 -3.85 16.57 4.34
CA SER A 102 -4.15 16.09 5.69
C SER A 102 -3.83 14.60 5.77
N VAL A 103 -3.38 14.13 6.93
CA VAL A 103 -3.05 12.73 7.18
C VAL A 103 -4.05 12.19 8.19
N GLN A 104 -4.64 11.04 7.88
CA GLN A 104 -5.48 10.26 8.79
C GLN A 104 -4.84 8.88 8.90
N ALA A 105 -4.63 8.42 10.13
CA ALA A 105 -4.14 7.08 10.38
C ALA A 105 -5.10 6.36 11.34
N SER A 106 -5.38 5.09 11.06
CA SER A 106 -6.28 4.27 11.87
C SER A 106 -5.67 2.89 12.10
N GLU A 107 -5.57 2.51 13.38
CA GLU A 107 -5.17 1.15 13.79
C GLU A 107 -6.19 0.08 13.35
N GLU A 108 -7.40 0.50 12.96
CA GLU A 108 -8.32 -0.37 12.24
C GLU A 108 -7.68 -0.77 10.91
N LYS A 109 -7.22 -2.02 10.84
CA LYS A 109 -7.10 -2.76 9.58
C LYS A 109 -8.48 -2.66 8.93
N ASP A 110 -8.64 -1.75 7.97
CA ASP A 110 -9.82 -1.63 7.11
C ASP A 110 -9.94 -2.94 6.30
N ALA A 111 -10.36 -4.01 6.95
CA ALA A 111 -10.69 -5.30 6.34
C ALA A 111 -11.99 -5.22 5.52
N GLY A 112 -12.62 -4.03 5.45
CA GLY A 112 -13.92 -3.82 4.84
C GLY A 112 -14.13 -2.40 4.30
N THR A 113 -13.09 -1.75 3.76
CA THR A 113 -13.29 -0.58 2.89
C THR A 113 -12.79 -0.86 1.47
N CYS A 114 -13.71 -0.98 0.52
CA CYS A 114 -13.46 -1.14 -0.90
C CYS A 114 -12.93 0.17 -1.50
N TYR A 115 -11.69 0.15 -1.97
CA TYR A 115 -11.09 1.29 -2.68
C TYR A 115 -11.53 1.35 -4.15
N ALA A 116 -11.37 2.52 -4.77
CA ALA A 116 -11.64 2.69 -6.19
C ALA A 116 -10.78 1.72 -7.02
N GLY A 117 -11.42 0.92 -7.87
CA GLY A 117 -10.77 -0.13 -8.67
C GLY A 117 -10.81 -1.52 -8.03
N MET A 118 -11.32 -1.66 -6.81
CA MET A 118 -11.64 -2.97 -6.21
C MET A 118 -13.08 -3.38 -6.51
N VAL A 119 -13.30 -4.69 -6.53
CA VAL A 119 -14.59 -5.35 -6.70
C VAL A 119 -15.17 -5.68 -5.33
N ALA A 120 -16.25 -4.97 -4.98
CA ALA A 120 -17.00 -5.17 -3.74
C ALA A 120 -17.76 -6.50 -3.76
N VAL A 121 -17.15 -7.57 -3.25
CA VAL A 121 -17.63 -8.95 -3.38
C VAL A 121 -19.09 -9.13 -2.95
N ASN A 122 -19.55 -8.41 -1.92
CA ASN A 122 -20.91 -8.52 -1.39
C ASN A 122 -21.97 -7.73 -2.18
N ARG A 123 -21.55 -6.81 -3.06
CA ARG A 123 -22.45 -5.89 -3.78
C ARG A 123 -22.31 -5.94 -5.31
N ALA A 124 -21.17 -6.41 -5.80
CA ALA A 124 -20.82 -6.44 -7.22
C ALA A 124 -21.81 -7.25 -8.07
N THR A 125 -21.96 -6.88 -9.33
CA THR A 125 -22.71 -7.69 -10.30
C THR A 125 -21.92 -8.93 -10.73
N VAL A 126 -22.57 -9.84 -11.48
CA VAL A 126 -21.90 -11.00 -12.06
C VAL A 126 -20.78 -10.58 -13.01
N GLU A 127 -20.96 -9.50 -13.76
CA GLU A 127 -19.96 -8.94 -14.66
C GLU A 127 -18.77 -8.35 -13.90
N GLU A 128 -19.02 -7.56 -12.86
CA GLU A 128 -17.96 -6.97 -12.03
C GLU A 128 -17.15 -8.05 -11.29
N LEU A 129 -17.80 -9.10 -10.79
CA LEU A 129 -17.11 -10.24 -10.16
C LEU A 129 -16.14 -10.94 -11.12
N GLN A 130 -16.42 -10.93 -12.42
CA GLN A 130 -15.57 -11.55 -13.43
C GLN A 130 -14.30 -10.76 -13.74
N GLU A 131 -14.16 -9.54 -13.21
CA GLU A 131 -12.91 -8.80 -13.28
C GLU A 131 -11.82 -9.43 -12.38
N ILE A 132 -12.22 -10.20 -11.37
CA ILE A 132 -11.30 -10.98 -10.53
C ILE A 132 -10.85 -12.22 -11.31
N SER A 133 -9.56 -12.33 -11.63
CA SER A 133 -9.02 -13.52 -12.29
C SER A 133 -9.26 -14.75 -11.42
N GLN A 134 -9.59 -15.88 -12.06
CA GLN A 134 -10.14 -17.10 -11.47
C GLN A 134 -11.64 -17.07 -11.12
N ILE A 135 -12.34 -15.95 -11.27
CA ILE A 135 -13.80 -15.89 -11.09
C ILE A 135 -14.49 -15.82 -12.46
N GLY A 136 -14.79 -16.98 -13.05
CA GLY A 136 -15.64 -17.05 -14.25
C GLY A 136 -17.14 -16.95 -13.92
N PRO A 137 -18.03 -16.92 -14.93
CA PRO A 137 -19.48 -16.77 -14.74
C PRO A 137 -20.07 -17.75 -13.70
N ALA A 138 -19.69 -19.02 -13.75
CA ALA A 138 -20.18 -20.05 -12.83
C ALA A 138 -19.74 -19.83 -11.37
N ARG A 139 -18.55 -19.25 -11.13
CA ARG A 139 -18.08 -18.90 -9.78
C ARG A 139 -18.70 -17.59 -9.31
N ALA A 140 -18.89 -16.63 -10.22
CA ALA A 140 -19.59 -15.37 -9.92
C ALA A 140 -21.04 -15.63 -9.45
N GLU A 141 -21.79 -16.51 -10.10
CA GLU A 141 -23.13 -16.90 -9.65
C GLU A 141 -23.12 -17.58 -8.26
N GLN A 142 -22.11 -18.40 -7.98
CA GLN A 142 -21.95 -18.98 -6.64
C GLN A 142 -21.67 -17.93 -5.58
N ILE A 143 -20.83 -16.94 -5.88
CA ILE A 143 -20.56 -15.81 -4.98
C ILE A 143 -21.88 -15.09 -4.65
N LEU A 144 -22.73 -14.78 -5.63
CA LEU A 144 -24.03 -14.14 -5.36
C LEU A 144 -24.88 -14.94 -4.34
N ASN A 145 -24.88 -16.26 -4.44
CA ASN A 145 -25.67 -17.15 -3.57
C ASN A 145 -25.06 -17.39 -2.18
N LEU A 146 -23.74 -17.23 -2.05
CA LEU A 146 -22.98 -17.50 -0.82
C LEU A 146 -22.72 -16.25 0.03
N ARG A 147 -23.09 -15.06 -0.47
CA ARG A 147 -23.00 -13.80 0.27
C ARG A 147 -23.73 -13.89 1.63
N PRO A 148 -23.23 -13.19 2.66
CA PRO A 148 -22.04 -12.34 2.63
C PRO A 148 -20.72 -13.13 2.77
N PHE A 149 -19.63 -12.48 2.37
CA PHE A 149 -18.24 -12.87 2.59
C PHE A 149 -17.57 -11.80 3.44
N THR A 150 -16.73 -12.23 4.37
CA THR A 150 -16.03 -11.35 5.32
C THR A 150 -14.52 -11.38 5.16
N SER A 151 -14.00 -12.36 4.41
CA SER A 151 -12.57 -12.51 4.15
C SER A 151 -12.34 -13.33 2.89
N TYR A 152 -11.07 -13.38 2.45
CA TYR A 152 -10.66 -14.26 1.38
C TYR A 152 -10.88 -15.74 1.71
N ASP A 153 -10.65 -16.18 2.95
CA ASP A 153 -10.87 -17.57 3.36
C ASP A 153 -12.30 -18.07 3.09
N ASP A 154 -13.29 -17.16 3.13
CA ASP A 154 -14.67 -17.50 2.82
C ASP A 154 -14.86 -17.96 1.36
N PHE A 155 -13.93 -17.65 0.44
CA PHE A 155 -13.95 -18.12 -0.95
C PHE A 155 -13.73 -19.62 -1.08
N LEU A 156 -13.18 -20.28 -0.06
CA LEU A 156 -13.07 -21.75 -0.02
C LEU A 156 -14.43 -22.44 0.05
N ARG A 157 -15.52 -21.69 0.31
CA ARG A 157 -16.90 -22.17 0.18
C ARG A 157 -17.36 -22.32 -1.27
N ILE A 158 -16.66 -21.70 -2.23
CA ILE A 158 -17.00 -21.71 -3.66
C ILE A 158 -16.42 -22.97 -4.31
N GLU A 159 -17.27 -23.69 -5.04
CA GLU A 159 -16.86 -24.92 -5.70
C GLU A 159 -15.76 -24.64 -6.73
N GLY A 160 -14.67 -25.41 -6.63
CA GLY A 160 -13.52 -25.30 -7.51
C GLY A 160 -12.55 -24.17 -7.15
N ILE A 161 -12.73 -23.46 -6.03
CA ILE A 161 -11.69 -22.59 -5.46
C ILE A 161 -10.99 -23.35 -4.33
N GLY A 162 -9.77 -23.80 -4.60
CA GLY A 162 -8.87 -24.34 -3.59
C GLY A 162 -7.80 -23.32 -3.18
N GLN A 163 -6.90 -23.72 -2.29
CA GLN A 163 -5.84 -22.86 -1.74
C GLN A 163 -4.98 -22.16 -2.81
N GLU A 164 -4.64 -22.84 -3.92
CA GLU A 164 -3.86 -22.23 -5.00
C GLU A 164 -4.63 -21.13 -5.75
N HIS A 165 -5.92 -21.36 -6.03
CA HIS A 165 -6.77 -20.33 -6.64
C HIS A 165 -7.00 -19.17 -5.67
N LEU A 166 -7.17 -19.46 -4.39
CA LEU A 166 -7.34 -18.46 -3.35
C LEU A 166 -6.12 -17.53 -3.27
N ALA A 167 -4.92 -18.10 -3.18
CA ALA A 167 -3.68 -17.33 -3.16
C ALA A 167 -3.52 -16.45 -4.41
N SER A 168 -3.91 -16.95 -5.59
CA SER A 168 -3.92 -16.16 -6.82
C SER A 168 -4.94 -15.02 -6.80
N ILE A 169 -6.09 -15.19 -6.14
CA ILE A 169 -7.12 -14.16 -5.98
C ILE A 169 -6.65 -13.09 -4.98
N GLU A 170 -6.05 -13.50 -3.87
CA GLU A 170 -5.47 -12.60 -2.86
C GLU A 170 -4.35 -11.73 -3.44
N GLN A 171 -3.43 -12.34 -4.20
CA GLN A 171 -2.29 -11.64 -4.79
C GLN A 171 -2.70 -10.52 -5.76
N GLN A 172 -3.90 -10.63 -6.37
CA GLN A 172 -4.41 -9.58 -7.24
C GLN A 172 -4.81 -8.32 -6.47
N GLY A 173 -5.20 -8.45 -5.20
CA GLY A 173 -5.68 -7.32 -4.39
C GLY A 173 -6.92 -6.62 -4.94
N LEU A 174 -7.71 -7.30 -5.79
CA LEU A 174 -8.89 -6.72 -6.43
C LEU A 174 -10.18 -6.94 -5.65
N ALA A 175 -10.26 -7.93 -4.78
CA ALA A 175 -11.48 -8.25 -4.03
C ALA A 175 -11.52 -7.52 -2.67
N CYS A 176 -12.68 -7.00 -2.29
CA CYS A 176 -12.93 -6.41 -0.98
C CYS A 176 -14.29 -6.87 -0.43
N PHE A 177 -14.41 -6.91 0.91
CA PHE A 177 -15.47 -7.66 1.62
C PHE A 177 -16.38 -6.78 2.49
N ASP A 178 -16.50 -5.48 2.16
CA ASP A 178 -17.38 -4.54 2.87
C ASP A 178 -18.79 -5.09 3.08
N ASP A 179 -19.41 -4.67 4.18
CA ASP A 179 -20.80 -4.99 4.56
C ASP A 179 -21.88 -4.50 3.57
#